data_AF-S2LKR1-F1
#
_entry.id   AF-S2LKR1-F1
#
_cell.length_a   1.000
_cell.length_b   1.000
_cell.length_c   1.000
_cell.angle_alpha   90.00
_cell.angle_beta   90.00
_cell.angle_gamma   90.00
#
_symmetry.space_group_name_H-M   'P 1'
#
loop_
_entity.id
_entity.type
_entity.pdbx_description
1 polymer ?
#
loop_
_entity_poly.entity_id
_entity_poly.type
_entity_poly.pdbx_seq_one_letter_code
_entity_poly.pdbx_strand_id
1 'polypeptide(L)'
;MIDTGVWKKSDLSLTYAERETMLFNRQCAMVEDSVLMAQRGGYALTGSTDQFALMPFFSPGTPCDWDRLYMVCYIGLNKHLGEPQNKKKYDPVMQLMDYISTPEGQLALAADTGAMYSSVKKVPAPDIPEIADMLPALSHGRYAIFPEPKNAQDALRESLAGMLAGALTQDDVIRMVDHQNKNPPPPKACTVIGEATTDFTLIETGNFLTDAMRAKAGTDVALFLDNGKDGKYNGKGASARFRPQTTNDVSGPSPI
;
A
#
# COMPACT_ATOMS: atom_id res chain seq x y z
N MET A 1 -7.68 -25.63 -6.22
CA MET A 1 -7.95 -24.19 -6.02
C MET A 1 -8.82 -23.65 -7.16
N ILE A 2 -8.34 -23.65 -8.41
CA ILE A 2 -9.15 -23.23 -9.57
C ILE A 2 -10.22 -24.29 -9.90
N ASP A 3 -9.81 -25.55 -10.02
CA ASP A 3 -10.73 -26.67 -10.34
C ASP A 3 -11.78 -26.93 -9.26
N THR A 4 -11.47 -26.52 -8.02
CA THR A 4 -12.36 -26.63 -6.86
C THR A 4 -13.24 -25.38 -6.68
N GLY A 5 -13.17 -24.41 -7.60
CA GLY A 5 -13.97 -23.18 -7.58
C GLY A 5 -13.63 -22.19 -6.47
N VAL A 6 -12.51 -22.39 -5.77
CA VAL A 6 -12.06 -21.52 -4.68
C VAL A 6 -11.61 -20.17 -5.24
N TRP A 7 -10.92 -20.18 -6.39
CA TRP A 7 -10.58 -18.97 -7.14
C TRP A 7 -11.23 -19.01 -8.52
N LYS A 8 -11.89 -17.91 -8.89
CA LYS A 8 -12.58 -17.71 -10.16
C LYS A 8 -11.87 -16.64 -10.96
N LYS A 9 -11.97 -16.70 -12.29
CA LYS A 9 -11.41 -15.68 -13.18
C LYS A 9 -11.97 -14.28 -12.91
N SER A 10 -13.23 -14.19 -12.46
CA SER A 10 -13.87 -12.93 -12.03
C SER A 10 -13.18 -12.27 -10.83
N ASP A 11 -12.43 -13.03 -10.04
CA ASP A 11 -11.82 -12.51 -8.81
C ASP A 11 -10.65 -11.56 -9.12
N LEU A 12 -10.10 -11.60 -10.34
CA LEU A 12 -9.08 -10.66 -10.83
C LEU A 12 -9.58 -9.22 -10.97
N SER A 13 -10.91 -9.03 -11.07
CA SER A 13 -11.52 -7.70 -11.14
C SER A 13 -12.00 -7.17 -9.79
N LEU A 14 -11.91 -7.97 -8.71
CA LEU A 14 -12.33 -7.53 -7.39
C LEU A 14 -11.38 -6.46 -6.86
N THR A 15 -11.96 -5.35 -6.45
CA THR A 15 -11.26 -4.29 -5.72
C THR A 15 -11.11 -4.65 -4.25
N TYR A 16 -10.22 -3.92 -3.58
CA TYR A 16 -10.03 -4.03 -2.13
C TYR A 16 -11.34 -3.81 -1.35
N ALA A 17 -12.15 -2.81 -1.72
CA ALA A 17 -13.40 -2.51 -1.03
C ALA A 17 -14.51 -3.54 -1.31
N GLU A 18 -14.55 -4.12 -2.51
CA GLU A 18 -15.52 -5.17 -2.86
C GLU A 18 -15.26 -6.44 -2.05
N ARG A 19 -14.01 -6.87 -1.88
CA ARG A 19 -13.72 -8.07 -1.06
C ARG A 19 -14.09 -7.89 0.41
N GLU A 20 -13.88 -6.69 0.98
CA GLU A 20 -14.32 -6.38 2.35
C GLU A 20 -15.84 -6.48 2.46
N THR A 21 -16.56 -5.90 1.50
CA THR A 21 -18.02 -5.96 1.41
C THR A 21 -18.53 -7.40 1.30
N MET A 22 -17.83 -8.24 0.53
CA MET A 22 -18.16 -9.67 0.40
C MET A 22 -18.02 -10.40 1.74
N LEU A 23 -16.98 -10.11 2.53
CA LEU A 23 -16.80 -10.72 3.85
C LEU A 23 -17.96 -10.36 4.78
N PHE A 24 -18.26 -9.06 4.90
CA PHE A 24 -19.30 -8.58 5.83
C PHE A 24 -20.71 -9.01 5.44
N ASN A 25 -20.95 -9.29 4.16
CA ASN A 25 -22.22 -9.81 3.65
C ASN A 25 -22.26 -11.34 3.55
N ARG A 26 -21.31 -12.06 4.15
CA ARG A 26 -21.26 -13.54 4.17
C ARG A 26 -21.17 -14.17 2.78
N GLN A 27 -20.58 -13.46 1.82
CA GLN A 27 -20.37 -13.93 0.45
C GLN A 27 -19.01 -14.63 0.29
N CYS A 28 -18.07 -14.38 1.19
CA CYS A 28 -16.85 -15.16 1.36
C CYS A 28 -16.63 -15.49 2.83
N ALA A 29 -15.95 -16.61 3.09
CA ALA A 29 -15.64 -17.06 4.44
C ALA A 29 -14.34 -16.43 5.00
N MET A 30 -13.44 -15.99 4.12
CA MET A 30 -12.11 -15.49 4.48
C MET A 30 -11.66 -14.43 3.47
N VAL A 31 -10.91 -13.44 3.95
CA VAL A 31 -10.13 -12.48 3.15
C VAL A 31 -8.76 -12.30 3.80
N GLU A 32 -7.78 -11.87 3.02
CA GLU A 32 -6.49 -11.44 3.56
C GLU A 32 -6.57 -9.95 3.91
N ASP A 33 -6.38 -9.60 5.18
CA ASP A 33 -6.40 -8.20 5.64
C ASP A 33 -5.65 -8.04 6.97
N SER A 34 -5.65 -6.82 7.50
CA SER A 34 -5.12 -6.45 8.80
C SER A 34 -6.17 -6.47 9.90
N VAL A 35 -5.70 -6.47 11.14
CA VAL A 35 -6.53 -6.32 12.35
C VAL A 35 -7.38 -5.06 12.37
N LEU A 36 -7.00 -4.01 11.63
CA LEU A 36 -7.80 -2.81 11.49
C LEU A 36 -9.15 -3.11 10.82
N MET A 37 -9.20 -4.07 9.88
CA MET A 37 -10.45 -4.48 9.25
C MET A 37 -11.34 -5.25 10.23
N ALA A 38 -10.76 -6.13 11.04
CA ALA A 38 -11.51 -6.86 12.07
C ALA A 38 -12.09 -5.92 13.14
N GLN A 39 -11.30 -4.95 13.61
CA GLN A 39 -11.73 -3.99 14.64
C GLN A 39 -12.64 -2.87 14.11
N ARG A 40 -12.33 -2.31 12.95
CA ARG A 40 -13.09 -1.17 12.39
C ARG A 40 -14.25 -1.61 11.51
N GLY A 41 -14.29 -2.85 11.03
CA GLY A 41 -15.04 -3.20 9.83
C GLY A 41 -16.35 -3.97 9.99
N GLY A 42 -16.54 -4.77 11.05
CA GLY A 42 -17.78 -5.55 11.19
C GLY A 42 -19.01 -4.67 11.42
N TYR A 43 -19.11 -4.10 12.61
CA TYR A 43 -20.29 -3.35 13.02
C TYR A 43 -20.27 -1.89 12.53
N ALA A 44 -19.14 -1.19 12.63
CA ALA A 44 -19.07 0.24 12.33
C ALA A 44 -19.20 0.58 10.82
N LEU A 45 -18.80 -0.34 9.92
CA LEU A 45 -18.93 -0.14 8.47
C LEU A 45 -20.22 -0.73 7.89
N THR A 46 -20.74 -1.82 8.47
CA THR A 46 -21.83 -2.60 7.82
C THR A 46 -22.98 -2.99 8.74
N GLY A 47 -22.87 -2.74 10.06
CA GLY A 47 -23.84 -3.20 11.06
C GLY A 47 -23.80 -4.71 11.34
N SER A 48 -22.80 -5.43 10.84
CA SER A 48 -22.68 -6.86 11.08
C SER A 48 -22.40 -7.15 12.56
N THR A 49 -23.07 -8.18 13.09
CA THR A 49 -22.85 -8.74 14.43
C THR A 49 -21.94 -9.96 14.42
N ASP A 50 -21.37 -10.30 13.26
CA ASP A 50 -20.48 -11.43 13.12
C ASP A 50 -19.18 -11.18 13.88
N GLN A 51 -18.56 -12.27 14.36
CA GLN A 51 -17.26 -12.21 15.02
C GLN A 51 -16.16 -12.43 14.00
N PHE A 52 -15.13 -11.58 14.03
CA PHE A 52 -13.99 -11.64 13.13
C PHE A 52 -12.71 -11.85 13.94
N ALA A 53 -11.79 -12.65 13.39
CA ALA A 53 -10.48 -12.90 13.98
C ALA A 53 -9.43 -12.98 12.88
N LEU A 54 -8.19 -12.64 13.24
CA LEU A 54 -7.02 -12.94 12.44
C LEU A 54 -6.54 -14.34 12.81
N MET A 55 -6.28 -15.14 11.79
CA MET A 55 -5.68 -16.45 11.96
C MET A 55 -4.24 -16.45 11.40
N PRO A 56 -3.32 -17.21 12.00
CA PRO A 56 -1.98 -17.36 11.46
C PRO A 56 -2.02 -18.03 10.08
N PHE A 57 -0.96 -17.83 9.29
CA PHE A 57 -0.76 -18.63 8.08
C PHE A 57 -0.31 -20.03 8.46
N PHE A 58 -1.05 -21.03 8.01
CA PHE A 58 -0.66 -22.43 8.15
C PHE A 58 0.50 -22.74 7.20
N SER A 59 1.65 -23.10 7.75
CA SER A 59 2.74 -23.67 6.96
C SER A 59 2.53 -25.18 6.78
N PRO A 60 2.67 -25.73 5.56
CA PRO A 60 2.62 -27.18 5.36
C PRO A 60 3.86 -27.84 5.99
N GLY A 61 3.67 -28.35 7.21
CA GLY A 61 4.67 -29.01 8.05
C GLY A 61 4.23 -28.94 9.51
N THR A 62 4.48 -29.98 10.30
CA THR A 62 4.07 -30.14 11.72
C THR A 62 4.24 -28.87 12.59
N PRO A 63 3.45 -28.72 13.68
CA PRO A 63 2.74 -27.49 14.08
C PRO A 63 3.62 -26.23 14.08
N CYS A 64 3.65 -25.55 12.94
CA CYS A 64 4.32 -24.27 12.79
C CYS A 64 3.35 -23.28 12.16
N ASP A 65 2.48 -22.72 12.98
CA ASP A 65 1.76 -21.51 12.65
C ASP A 65 2.78 -20.37 12.50
N TRP A 66 2.64 -19.58 11.42
CA TRP A 66 3.46 -18.41 11.16
C TRP A 66 2.58 -17.19 10.97
N ASP A 67 3.00 -16.09 11.57
CA ASP A 67 2.33 -14.81 11.35
C ASP A 67 3.06 -14.02 10.28
N ARG A 68 2.30 -13.45 9.35
CA ARG A 68 2.85 -12.48 8.44
C ARG A 68 2.81 -11.11 9.11
N LEU A 69 3.99 -10.56 9.42
CA LEU A 69 4.09 -9.17 9.86
C LEU A 69 4.26 -8.28 8.64
N TYR A 70 3.19 -7.55 8.31
CA TYR A 70 3.25 -6.48 7.34
C TYR A 70 3.62 -5.17 8.07
N MET A 71 4.88 -4.73 7.93
CA MET A 71 5.32 -3.46 8.50
C MET A 71 4.73 -2.30 7.69
N VAL A 72 3.55 -1.83 8.11
CA VAL A 72 2.80 -0.78 7.40
C VAL A 72 3.28 0.64 7.72
N CYS A 73 3.95 0.84 8.84
CA CYS A 73 4.28 2.18 9.35
C CYS A 73 5.80 2.32 9.54
N TYR A 74 6.43 2.99 8.58
CA TYR A 74 7.80 3.50 8.72
C TYR A 74 7.75 5.00 8.99
N ILE A 75 8.63 5.48 9.87
CA ILE A 75 8.84 6.92 10.07
C ILE A 75 10.12 7.31 9.32
N GLY A 76 9.95 7.94 8.17
CA GLY A 76 11.04 8.44 7.35
C GLY A 76 11.40 9.88 7.71
N LEU A 77 12.68 10.15 7.91
CA LEU A 77 13.18 11.51 8.06
C LEU A 77 13.80 11.99 6.75
N ASN A 78 13.54 13.24 6.39
CA ASN A 78 14.11 13.84 5.19
C ASN A 78 15.62 14.06 5.37
N LYS A 79 16.43 13.63 4.40
CA LYS A 79 17.89 13.82 4.40
C LYS A 79 18.31 15.29 4.63
N HIS A 80 17.55 16.24 4.09
CA HIS A 80 17.83 17.68 4.26
C HIS A 80 17.75 18.14 5.72
N LEU A 81 17.05 17.41 6.61
CA LEU A 81 16.99 17.71 8.03
C LEU A 81 18.39 17.73 8.67
N GLY A 82 19.31 16.92 8.16
CA GLY A 82 20.69 16.85 8.65
C GLY A 82 21.60 17.99 8.18
N GLU A 83 21.12 18.89 7.33
CA GLU A 83 21.93 20.02 6.84
C GLU A 83 22.12 21.09 7.94
N PRO A 84 23.29 21.76 8.01
CA PRO A 84 23.63 22.66 9.12
C PRO A 84 22.59 23.76 9.39
N GLN A 85 21.97 24.31 8.35
CA GLN A 85 20.95 25.34 8.46
C GLN A 85 19.65 24.86 9.14
N ASN A 86 19.42 23.54 9.19
CA ASN A 86 18.25 22.91 9.80
C ASN A 86 18.46 22.48 11.25
N LYS A 87 19.61 22.80 11.87
CA LYS A 87 19.95 22.36 13.23
C LYS A 87 18.86 22.67 14.28
N LYS A 88 18.24 23.86 14.20
CA LYS A 88 17.12 24.24 15.09
C LYS A 88 15.88 23.35 14.99
N LYS A 89 15.68 22.66 13.86
CA LYS A 89 14.60 21.68 13.63
C LYS A 89 15.06 20.25 13.91
N TYR A 90 16.33 19.96 13.67
CA TYR A 90 16.92 18.65 13.90
C TYR A 90 16.76 18.20 15.35
N ASP A 91 17.15 19.05 16.31
CA ASP A 91 17.18 18.67 17.73
C ASP A 91 15.78 18.32 18.28
N PRO A 92 14.71 19.11 18.04
CA PRO A 92 13.35 18.72 18.44
C PRO A 92 12.83 17.46 17.74
N VAL A 93 13.18 17.25 16.46
CA VAL A 93 12.78 16.03 15.74
C VAL A 93 13.45 14.80 16.35
N MET A 94 14.73 14.88 16.72
CA MET A 94 15.40 13.78 17.41
C MET A 94 14.79 13.51 18.78
N GLN A 95 14.43 14.54 19.56
CA GLN A 95 13.72 14.35 20.83
C GLN A 95 12.38 13.62 20.66
N LEU A 96 11.64 13.93 19.59
CA LEU A 96 10.42 13.20 19.25
C LEU A 96 10.72 11.74 18.87
N MET A 97 11.75 11.51 18.05
CA MET A 97 12.18 10.15 17.67
C MET A 97 12.59 9.31 18.89
N ASP A 98 13.29 9.92 19.84
CA ASP A 98 13.67 9.29 21.10
C ASP A 98 12.41 8.93 21.91
N TYR A 99 11.47 9.88 22.06
CA TYR A 99 10.23 9.65 22.79
C TYR A 99 9.39 8.52 22.19
N ILE A 100 9.13 8.54 20.87
CA ILE A 100 8.34 7.48 20.22
C ILE A 100 9.08 6.14 20.18
N SER A 101 10.39 6.10 20.46
CA SER A 101 11.15 4.86 20.61
C SER A 101 11.09 4.27 22.02
N THR A 102 10.29 4.86 22.92
CA THR A 102 10.01 4.34 24.26
C THR A 102 8.70 3.54 24.31
N PRO A 103 8.49 2.69 25.33
CA PRO A 103 7.20 2.02 25.48
C PRO A 103 6.02 2.98 25.62
N GLU A 104 6.19 4.08 26.36
CA GLU A 104 5.18 5.12 26.52
C GLU A 104 4.82 5.77 25.18
N GLY A 105 5.83 6.19 24.41
CA GLY A 105 5.61 6.83 23.12
C GLY A 105 4.97 5.89 22.08
N GLN A 106 5.27 4.59 22.12
CA GLN A 106 4.61 3.59 21.26
C GLN A 106 3.16 3.35 21.65
N LEU A 107 2.85 3.29 22.94
CA LEU A 107 1.46 3.21 23.41
C LEU A 107 0.67 4.46 23.02
N ALA A 108 1.28 5.65 23.13
CA ALA A 108 0.69 6.90 22.67
C ALA A 108 0.44 6.89 21.15
N LEU A 109 1.38 6.38 20.36
CA LEU A 109 1.24 6.27 18.90
C LEU A 109 0.15 5.27 18.48
N ALA A 110 -0.03 4.18 19.24
CA ALA A 110 -0.98 3.11 18.94
C ALA A 110 -2.41 3.39 19.45
N ALA A 111 -2.62 4.45 20.24
CA ALA A 111 -3.85 4.69 21.00
C ALA A 111 -5.14 4.64 20.15
N ASP A 112 -5.12 5.20 18.94
CA ASP A 112 -6.30 5.27 18.05
C ASP A 112 -6.55 3.98 17.24
N THR A 113 -5.63 3.03 17.33
CA THR A 113 -5.67 1.80 16.54
C THR A 113 -5.92 0.56 17.37
N GLY A 114 -5.54 0.55 18.65
CA GLY A 114 -5.79 -0.55 19.59
C GLY A 114 -5.13 -1.89 19.24
N ALA A 115 -4.48 -2.00 18.08
CA ALA A 115 -4.10 -3.28 17.48
C ALA A 115 -2.72 -3.30 16.80
N MET A 116 -1.96 -2.20 16.90
CA MET A 116 -0.61 -2.13 16.36
C MET A 116 0.39 -2.89 17.23
N TYR A 117 1.17 -3.80 16.62
CA TYR A 117 2.33 -4.39 17.26
C TYR A 117 3.52 -3.42 17.21
N SER A 118 4.07 -3.11 18.39
CA SER A 118 5.27 -2.28 18.47
C SER A 118 6.54 -3.10 18.20
N SER A 119 7.48 -2.48 17.50
CA SER A 119 8.85 -3.01 17.35
C SER A 119 9.75 -2.70 18.56
N VAL A 120 9.27 -1.92 19.54
CA VAL A 120 10.03 -1.56 20.75
C VAL A 120 9.90 -2.66 21.79
N LYS A 121 11.05 -3.14 22.29
CA LYS A 121 11.08 -4.15 23.36
C LYS A 121 10.32 -3.65 24.60
N LYS A 122 9.67 -4.58 25.31
CA LYS A 122 8.90 -4.33 26.54
C LYS A 122 7.58 -3.56 26.34
N VAL A 123 7.18 -3.28 25.10
CA VAL A 123 5.78 -2.96 24.81
C VAL A 123 4.99 -4.27 24.80
N PRO A 124 3.89 -4.39 25.56
CA PRO A 124 3.06 -5.58 25.52
C PRO A 124 2.41 -5.75 24.13
N ALA A 125 2.09 -6.99 23.77
CA ALA A 125 1.20 -7.24 22.64
C ALA A 125 -0.16 -6.57 22.89
N PRO A 126 -0.88 -6.12 21.84
CA PRO A 126 -2.25 -5.64 22.03
C PRO A 126 -3.12 -6.72 22.68
N ASP A 127 -3.94 -6.32 23.64
CA ASP A 127 -4.85 -7.23 24.36
C ASP A 127 -6.26 -7.09 23.77
N ILE A 128 -6.46 -7.71 22.61
CA ILE A 128 -7.71 -7.64 21.85
C ILE A 128 -8.08 -9.05 21.34
N PRO A 129 -9.38 -9.39 21.30
CA PRO A 129 -9.81 -10.73 20.92
C PRO A 129 -9.46 -11.09 19.47
N GLU A 130 -9.40 -10.10 18.57
CA GLU A 130 -9.19 -10.33 17.14
C GLU A 130 -7.82 -10.92 16.80
N ILE A 131 -6.84 -10.87 17.71
CA ILE A 131 -5.48 -11.37 17.47
C ILE A 131 -5.10 -12.51 18.42
N ALA A 132 -6.02 -13.00 19.24
CA ALA A 132 -5.74 -14.01 20.24
C ALA A 132 -5.05 -15.25 19.65
N ASP A 133 -5.48 -15.68 18.46
CA ASP A 133 -4.94 -16.84 17.74
C ASP A 133 -3.56 -16.59 17.11
N MET A 134 -3.15 -15.32 16.95
CA MET A 134 -1.83 -14.93 16.45
C MET A 134 -0.78 -14.93 17.58
N LEU A 135 -1.19 -14.69 18.84
CA LEU A 135 -0.28 -14.52 19.96
C LEU A 135 0.70 -15.69 20.17
N PRO A 136 0.30 -16.97 20.00
CA PRO A 136 1.23 -18.09 20.08
C PRO A 136 2.34 -18.00 19.04
N ALA A 137 2.06 -17.71 17.77
CA ALA A 137 3.09 -17.65 16.74
C ALA A 137 4.01 -16.43 16.93
N LEU A 138 3.44 -15.25 17.24
CA LEU A 138 4.21 -14.03 17.54
C LEU A 138 5.14 -14.18 18.75
N SER A 139 4.64 -14.74 19.85
CA SER A 139 5.42 -14.91 21.10
C SER A 139 6.60 -15.87 20.95
N HIS A 140 6.51 -16.84 20.05
CA HIS A 140 7.60 -17.75 19.72
C HIS A 140 8.53 -17.21 18.60
N GLY A 141 8.34 -15.96 18.16
CA GLY A 141 9.12 -15.35 17.09
C GLY A 141 8.88 -15.97 15.72
N ARG A 142 7.75 -16.66 15.53
CA ARG A 142 7.39 -17.33 14.28
C ARG A 142 6.65 -16.35 13.37
N TYR A 143 7.38 -15.36 12.89
CA TYR A 143 6.84 -14.40 11.94
C TYR A 143 7.74 -14.21 10.73
N ALA A 144 7.11 -13.99 9.59
CA ALA A 144 7.79 -13.71 8.34
C ALA A 144 7.58 -12.26 7.92
N ILE A 145 8.68 -11.56 7.67
CA ILE A 145 8.71 -10.35 6.84
C ILE A 145 9.14 -10.85 5.46
N PHE A 146 8.21 -10.93 4.52
CA PHE A 146 8.55 -11.41 3.18
C PHE A 146 9.35 -10.33 2.45
N PRO A 147 10.60 -10.60 2.03
CA PRO A 147 11.28 -9.71 1.10
C PRO A 147 10.48 -9.74 -0.21
N GLU A 148 9.76 -8.66 -0.50
CA GLU A 148 9.09 -8.53 -1.79
C GLU A 148 10.17 -8.28 -2.85
N PRO A 149 10.24 -9.10 -3.92
CA PRO A 149 11.14 -8.80 -5.00
C PRO A 149 10.74 -7.46 -5.61
N LYS A 150 11.68 -6.51 -5.62
CA LYS A 150 11.45 -5.08 -5.93
C LYS A 150 10.62 -4.84 -7.19
N ASN A 151 10.76 -5.70 -8.19
CA ASN A 151 10.09 -5.54 -9.48
C ASN A 151 9.16 -6.72 -9.81
N ALA A 152 8.58 -7.41 -8.81
CA ALA A 152 7.74 -8.60 -9.07
C ALA A 152 6.28 -8.29 -9.44
N GLN A 153 5.77 -7.09 -9.12
CA GLN A 153 4.32 -6.88 -9.05
C GLN A 153 3.59 -7.05 -10.39
N ASP A 154 4.11 -6.49 -11.49
CA ASP A 154 3.46 -6.65 -12.80
C ASP A 154 3.52 -8.11 -13.29
N ALA A 155 4.68 -8.77 -13.11
CA ALA A 155 4.84 -10.18 -13.44
C ALA A 155 3.86 -11.05 -12.66
N LEU A 156 3.75 -10.86 -11.34
CA LEU A 156 2.80 -11.59 -10.49
C LEU A 156 1.36 -11.39 -10.96
N ARG A 157 0.97 -10.16 -11.30
CA ARG A 157 -0.38 -9.85 -11.78
C ARG A 157 -0.70 -10.55 -13.09
N GLU A 158 0.18 -10.43 -14.08
CA GLU A 158 0.02 -11.08 -15.39
C GLU A 158 0.02 -12.60 -15.25
N SER A 159 0.98 -13.12 -14.50
CA SER A 159 1.22 -14.55 -14.42
C SER A 159 0.15 -15.26 -13.60
N LEU A 160 -0.37 -14.64 -12.54
CA LEU A 160 -1.53 -15.14 -11.79
C LEU A 160 -2.78 -15.17 -12.67
N ALA A 161 -3.00 -14.13 -13.50
CA ALA A 161 -4.11 -14.12 -14.44
C ALA A 161 -3.99 -15.25 -15.47
N GLY A 162 -2.77 -15.52 -15.97
CA GLY A 162 -2.50 -16.63 -16.86
C GLY A 162 -2.70 -18.00 -16.20
N MET A 163 -2.31 -18.16 -14.92
CA MET A 163 -2.61 -19.38 -14.15
C MET A 163 -4.11 -19.61 -14.01
N LEU A 164 -4.88 -18.58 -13.65
CA LEU A 164 -6.35 -18.65 -13.54
C LEU A 164 -7.03 -18.97 -14.88
N ALA A 165 -6.41 -18.58 -16.00
CA ALA A 165 -6.86 -18.93 -17.34
C ALA A 165 -6.41 -20.33 -17.81
N GLY A 166 -5.63 -21.06 -17.00
CA GLY A 166 -5.04 -22.35 -17.37
C GLY A 166 -3.91 -22.24 -18.41
N ALA A 167 -3.44 -21.02 -18.69
CA ALA A 167 -2.42 -20.75 -19.71
C ALA A 167 -0.98 -20.84 -19.17
N LEU A 168 -0.81 -20.69 -17.85
CA LEU A 168 0.49 -20.71 -17.18
C LEU A 168 0.50 -21.70 -16.02
N THR A 169 1.64 -22.35 -15.81
CA THR A 169 1.90 -23.19 -14.64
C THR A 169 2.49 -22.37 -13.49
N GLN A 170 2.56 -22.96 -12.30
CA GLN A 170 3.27 -22.36 -11.18
C GLN A 170 4.75 -22.07 -11.51
N ASP A 171 5.41 -22.98 -12.25
CA ASP A 171 6.80 -22.80 -12.64
C ASP A 171 6.97 -21.64 -13.64
N ASP A 172 5.98 -21.39 -14.50
CA ASP A 172 5.97 -20.21 -15.38
C ASP A 172 5.92 -18.92 -14.58
N VAL A 173 5.08 -18.87 -13.54
CA VAL A 173 4.99 -17.70 -12.64
C VAL A 173 6.33 -17.42 -11.98
N ILE A 174 6.97 -18.46 -11.42
CA ILE A 174 8.29 -18.31 -10.79
C ILE A 174 9.30 -17.75 -11.79
N ARG A 175 9.36 -18.30 -13.01
CA ARG A 175 10.26 -17.81 -14.07
C ARG A 175 9.99 -16.36 -14.47
N MET A 176 8.72 -15.97 -14.61
CA MET A 176 8.34 -14.60 -14.98
C MET A 176 8.75 -13.60 -13.91
N VAL A 177 8.50 -13.92 -12.64
CA VAL A 177 8.90 -13.07 -11.50
C VAL A 177 10.42 -12.95 -11.41
N ASP A 178 11.15 -14.07 -11.52
CA ASP A 178 12.61 -14.07 -11.50
C ASP A 178 13.21 -13.24 -12.65
N HIS A 179 12.64 -13.38 -13.86
CA HIS A 179 13.07 -12.63 -15.02
C HIS A 179 12.83 -11.13 -14.83
N GLN A 180 11.62 -10.72 -14.44
CA GLN A 180 11.29 -9.31 -14.27
C GLN A 180 12.08 -8.67 -13.12
N ASN A 181 12.35 -9.42 -12.05
CA ASN A 181 13.12 -8.90 -10.94
C ASN A 181 14.59 -8.65 -11.30
N LYS A 182 15.19 -9.49 -12.17
CA LYS A 182 16.54 -9.30 -12.73
C LYS A 182 16.57 -8.24 -13.83
N ASN A 183 15.54 -8.19 -14.66
CA ASN A 183 15.42 -7.35 -15.84
C ASN A 183 14.14 -6.51 -15.74
N PRO A 184 14.09 -5.49 -14.87
CA PRO A 184 12.90 -4.67 -14.73
C PRO A 184 12.57 -3.98 -16.06
N PRO A 185 11.29 -3.93 -16.46
CA PRO A 185 10.91 -3.18 -17.65
C PRO A 185 11.32 -1.71 -17.46
N PRO A 186 11.70 -1.02 -18.55
CA PRO A 186 11.95 0.41 -18.47
C PRO A 186 10.69 1.10 -17.92
N PRO A 187 10.84 2.19 -17.15
CA PRO A 187 9.70 2.98 -16.71
C PRO A 187 8.81 3.28 -17.92
N LYS A 188 7.51 3.04 -17.77
CA LYS A 188 6.55 3.32 -18.85
C LYS A 188 6.74 4.78 -19.25
N ALA A 189 7.15 5.02 -20.50
CA ALA A 189 7.37 6.36 -21.00
C ALA A 189 6.07 7.15 -20.83
N CYS A 190 6.12 8.25 -20.08
CA CYS A 190 5.00 9.17 -20.05
C CYS A 190 4.87 9.77 -21.44
N THR A 191 3.72 9.55 -22.08
CA THR A 191 3.39 10.28 -23.30
C THR A 191 3.22 11.75 -22.93
N VAL A 192 4.17 12.59 -23.35
CA VAL A 192 4.04 14.05 -23.23
C VAL A 192 3.02 14.49 -24.26
N ILE A 193 1.82 14.86 -23.79
CA ILE A 193 0.71 15.32 -24.63
C ILE A 193 0.76 16.83 -24.91
N GLY A 194 1.68 17.55 -24.26
CA GLY A 194 1.90 18.98 -24.43
C GLY A 194 2.92 19.51 -23.42
N GLU A 195 3.50 20.66 -23.73
CA GLU A 195 4.41 21.41 -22.85
C GLU A 195 3.77 22.76 -22.52
N ALA A 196 3.83 23.15 -21.25
CA ALA A 196 3.40 24.47 -20.82
C ALA A 196 4.54 25.46 -21.03
N THR A 197 4.23 26.66 -21.54
CA THR A 197 5.22 27.72 -21.76
C THR A 197 5.74 28.37 -20.47
N THR A 198 5.10 28.07 -19.34
CA THR A 198 5.43 28.60 -18.01
C THR A 198 5.17 27.53 -16.95
N ASP A 199 5.89 27.62 -15.84
CA ASP A 199 5.61 26.80 -14.66
C ASP A 199 4.27 27.19 -14.02
N PHE A 200 3.53 26.20 -13.53
CA PHE A 200 2.33 26.40 -12.74
C PHE A 200 2.61 26.14 -11.26
N THR A 201 1.94 26.89 -10.39
CA THR A 201 1.83 26.55 -8.97
C THR A 201 1.04 25.25 -8.80
N LEU A 202 1.12 24.65 -7.61
CA LEU A 202 0.35 23.44 -7.27
C LEU A 202 -1.17 23.68 -7.39
N ILE A 203 -1.64 24.86 -6.95
CA ILE A 203 -3.06 25.23 -6.99
C ILE A 203 -3.52 25.38 -8.45
N GLU A 204 -2.75 26.08 -9.29
CA GLU A 204 -3.07 26.22 -10.72
C GLU A 204 -3.08 24.86 -11.42
N THR A 205 -2.14 23.98 -11.07
CA THR A 205 -2.10 22.61 -11.57
C THR A 205 -3.35 21.82 -11.15
N GLY A 206 -3.74 21.90 -9.87
CA GLY A 206 -4.96 21.26 -9.36
C GLY A 206 -6.22 21.78 -10.04
N ASN A 207 -6.31 23.09 -10.24
CA ASN A 207 -7.43 23.73 -10.95
C ASN A 207 -7.51 23.23 -12.40
N PHE A 208 -6.38 23.21 -13.13
CA PHE A 208 -6.35 22.74 -14.51
C PHE A 208 -6.82 21.29 -14.65
N LEU A 209 -6.35 20.39 -13.77
CA LEU A 209 -6.80 19.00 -13.74
C LEU A 209 -8.28 18.89 -13.42
N THR A 210 -8.77 19.66 -12.44
CA THR A 210 -10.18 19.68 -12.06
C THR A 210 -11.07 20.14 -13.20
N ASP A 211 -10.66 21.18 -13.92
CA ASP A 211 -11.37 21.69 -15.10
C ASP A 211 -11.38 20.65 -16.24
N ALA A 212 -10.24 19.99 -16.49
CA ALA A 212 -10.17 18.93 -17.48
C ALA A 212 -11.06 17.73 -17.12
N MET A 213 -11.10 17.33 -15.84
CA MET A 213 -11.98 16.28 -15.34
C MET A 213 -13.45 16.66 -15.50
N ARG A 214 -13.83 17.89 -15.10
CA ARG A 214 -15.18 18.43 -15.26
C ARG A 214 -15.62 18.37 -16.73
N ALA A 215 -14.79 18.89 -17.63
CA ALA A 215 -15.07 18.92 -19.06
C ALA A 215 -15.18 17.50 -19.66
N LYS A 216 -14.31 16.57 -19.26
CA LYS A 216 -14.33 15.19 -19.75
C LYS A 216 -15.53 14.39 -19.25
N ALA A 217 -15.93 14.61 -18.00
CA ALA A 217 -17.06 13.93 -17.37
C ALA A 217 -18.41 14.56 -17.73
N GLY A 218 -18.42 15.78 -18.28
CA GLY A 218 -19.65 16.52 -18.58
C GLY A 218 -20.43 16.88 -17.32
N THR A 219 -19.73 17.10 -16.19
CA THR A 219 -20.35 17.42 -14.90
C THR A 219 -20.24 18.91 -14.60
N ASP A 220 -21.09 19.42 -13.71
CA ASP A 220 -21.00 20.82 -13.26
C ASP A 220 -19.89 21.03 -12.23
N VAL A 221 -19.54 19.96 -11.52
CA VAL A 221 -18.53 19.96 -10.46
C VAL A 221 -17.58 18.78 -10.67
N ALA A 222 -16.29 19.05 -10.51
CA ALA A 222 -15.27 18.04 -10.30
C ALA A 222 -14.48 18.43 -9.04
N LEU A 223 -14.05 17.42 -8.29
CA LEU A 223 -13.25 17.61 -7.10
C LEU A 223 -11.90 16.94 -7.32
N PHE A 224 -10.82 17.72 -7.19
CA PHE A 224 -9.47 17.21 -7.15
C PHE A 224 -8.92 17.46 -5.75
N LEU A 225 -8.53 16.39 -5.06
CA LEU A 225 -7.80 16.50 -3.81
C LEU A 225 -6.33 16.68 -4.16
N ASP A 226 -5.83 17.91 -4.03
CA ASP A 226 -4.41 18.13 -4.08
C ASP A 226 -3.78 17.35 -2.93
N ASN A 227 -2.74 16.60 -3.25
CA ASN A 227 -2.27 15.50 -2.42
C ASN A 227 -1.50 15.98 -1.17
N GLY A 228 -1.90 17.10 -0.55
CA GLY A 228 -1.35 17.65 0.68
C GLY A 228 -1.01 19.14 0.58
N LYS A 229 -1.15 19.85 1.71
CA LYS A 229 -0.78 21.25 1.89
C LYS A 229 0.71 21.45 1.56
N ASP A 230 1.01 22.46 0.74
CA ASP A 230 2.39 22.89 0.40
C ASP A 230 3.23 21.88 -0.42
N GLY A 231 2.61 21.07 -1.28
CA GLY A 231 3.34 20.19 -2.22
C GLY A 231 3.96 18.94 -1.59
N LYS A 232 3.56 18.58 -0.38
CA LYS A 232 3.97 17.33 0.28
C LYS A 232 2.98 16.22 0.01
N TYR A 233 3.52 15.10 -0.48
CA TYR A 233 2.84 13.90 -0.96
C TYR A 233 1.95 13.20 0.08
N ASN A 234 0.69 12.99 -0.26
CA ASN A 234 -0.21 12.01 0.33
C ASN A 234 -0.25 10.78 -0.60
N GLY A 235 0.14 9.62 -0.09
CA GLY A 235 0.33 8.40 -0.88
C GLY A 235 -0.93 7.73 -1.41
N LYS A 236 -2.11 8.32 -1.25
CA LYS A 236 -3.39 7.72 -1.65
C LYS A 236 -4.21 8.54 -2.66
N GLY A 237 -3.74 9.70 -3.15
CA GLY A 237 -4.43 10.48 -4.19
C GLY A 237 -3.67 10.57 -5.52
N ALA A 238 -4.28 11.19 -6.53
CA ALA A 238 -3.65 11.44 -7.83
C ALA A 238 -2.57 12.54 -7.72
N SER A 239 -1.34 12.27 -8.18
CA SER A 239 -0.23 13.23 -8.11
C SER A 239 -0.11 14.03 -9.41
N ALA A 240 -0.14 15.35 -9.31
CA ALA A 240 0.12 16.27 -10.41
C ALA A 240 1.55 16.85 -10.30
N ARG A 241 2.56 16.05 -10.64
CA ARG A 241 3.94 16.55 -10.74
C ARG A 241 4.32 16.74 -12.20
N PHE A 242 4.44 17.99 -12.62
CA PHE A 242 5.27 18.35 -13.77
C PHE A 242 6.74 18.32 -13.33
N ARG A 243 7.62 17.70 -14.13
CA ARG A 243 9.05 17.60 -13.81
C ARG A 243 9.82 18.75 -14.48
N PRO A 244 10.84 19.32 -13.82
CA PRO A 244 11.69 20.33 -14.44
C PRO A 244 12.46 19.76 -15.64
N GLN A 245 12.64 20.60 -16.67
CA GLN A 245 13.33 20.28 -17.93
C GLN A 245 14.69 19.59 -17.69
N THR A 246 14.94 18.49 -18.40
CA THR A 246 16.29 17.95 -18.61
C THR A 246 16.76 18.32 -20.01
N THR A 247 17.92 18.96 -20.11
CA THR A 247 18.49 19.60 -21.31
C THR A 247 19.01 18.62 -22.37
N ASN A 248 18.30 17.55 -22.69
CA ASN A 248 18.69 16.68 -23.80
C ASN A 248 17.90 17.08 -25.05
N ASP A 249 18.60 17.78 -25.94
CA ASP A 249 18.15 18.14 -27.29
C ASP A 249 17.59 16.93 -28.06
N VAL A 250 16.46 17.11 -28.74
CA VAL A 250 16.03 16.24 -29.84
C VAL A 250 15.52 17.10 -30.99
N SER A 251 16.29 17.11 -32.07
CA SER A 251 15.92 17.63 -33.39
C SER A 251 14.84 16.76 -34.04
N GLY A 252 13.73 17.36 -34.46
CA GLY A 252 12.70 16.70 -35.27
C GLY A 252 13.01 16.73 -36.77
N PRO A 253 12.58 15.73 -37.57
CA PRO A 253 12.65 15.79 -39.02
C PRO A 253 11.54 16.70 -39.58
N SER A 254 11.87 17.40 -40.67
CA SER A 254 11.02 18.35 -41.40
C SER A 254 9.75 17.71 -42.00
N PRO A 255 8.69 18.53 -42.23
CA PRO A 255 7.34 18.05 -42.47
C PRO A 255 7.10 17.56 -43.91
N ILE A 256 6.14 16.64 -44.08
CA ILE A 256 5.43 16.38 -45.34
C ILE A 256 4.15 17.21 -45.33
#